data_AF-A0A1E8D1P7-F1
#
_entry.id   AF-A0A1E8D1P7-F1
#
_cell.length_a   1.000
_cell.length_b   1.000
_cell.length_c   1.000
_cell.angle_alpha   90.00
_cell.angle_beta   90.00
_cell.angle_gamma   90.00
#
_symmetry.space_group_name_H-M   'P 1'
#
loop_
_entity.id
_entity.type
_entity.pdbx_description
1 polymer ?
#
loop_
_entity_poly.entity_id
_entity_poly.type
_entity_poly.pdbx_seq_one_letter_code
_entity_poly.pdbx_strand_id
1 'polypeptide(L)'
;MSTDPQQERTLGQLVASASADFSSIVRGEISLAKAEVGKQVKKAGLGGALLAAAGVVAFYSVYFIFTTIAEGIQALGLPRWLSFLIVTVLMLLVAAVLAWLGIRRMKTVEPTPAKAIESTKATVAGLKAAVANPGTVTPAPRPVVRGPAGPGARAAVSASTAKAAATPTSAASSASAPAASSSASPSATPDPTRDA
;
A
#
# COMPACT_ATOMS: atom_id res chain seq x y z
N MET A 1 -64.93 11.25 22.63
CA MET A 1 -64.66 11.57 21.21
C MET A 1 -63.35 12.34 21.19
N SER A 2 -62.23 11.62 21.19
CA SER A 2 -60.90 12.21 21.33
C SER A 2 -60.33 12.39 19.93
N THR A 3 -60.26 13.64 19.49
CA THR A 3 -59.73 14.05 18.19
C THR A 3 -58.22 13.87 18.21
N ASP A 4 -57.72 12.91 17.43
CA ASP A 4 -56.28 12.67 17.26
C ASP A 4 -55.69 13.82 16.44
N PRO A 5 -54.67 14.55 16.93
CA PRO A 5 -54.03 15.64 16.20
C PRO A 5 -53.11 15.14 15.06
N GLN A 6 -53.46 14.04 14.39
CA GLN A 6 -52.93 13.66 13.07
C GLN A 6 -53.44 14.62 11.98
N GLN A 7 -53.35 15.93 12.22
CA GLN A 7 -53.59 16.95 11.22
C GLN A 7 -52.46 16.82 10.18
N GLU A 8 -52.77 16.08 9.11
CA GLU A 8 -52.09 15.99 7.82
C GLU A 8 -50.72 16.67 7.78
N ARG A 9 -49.65 15.92 8.05
CA ARG A 9 -48.29 16.40 7.78
C ARG A 9 -48.25 16.86 6.33
N THR A 10 -47.96 18.14 6.13
CA THR A 10 -47.91 18.73 4.79
C THR A 10 -46.87 18.00 3.96
N LEU A 11 -47.08 17.89 2.64
CA LEU A 11 -46.12 17.25 1.73
C LEU A 11 -44.70 17.84 1.88
N GLY A 12 -44.60 19.13 2.21
CA GLY A 12 -43.34 19.80 2.52
C GLY A 12 -42.64 19.26 3.76
N GLN A 13 -43.37 18.90 4.82
CA GLN A 13 -42.80 18.28 6.02
C GLN A 13 -42.35 16.84 5.80
N LEU A 14 -43.05 16.06 4.95
CA LEU A 14 -42.59 14.70 4.58
C LEU A 14 -41.29 14.75 3.76
N VAL A 15 -41.23 15.64 2.78
CA VAL A 15 -40.01 15.82 1.96
C VAL A 15 -38.85 16.33 2.82
N ALA A 16 -39.10 17.28 3.73
CA ALA A 16 -38.08 17.77 4.65
C ALA A 16 -37.55 16.65 5.57
N SER A 17 -38.44 15.80 6.11
CA SER A 17 -38.06 14.68 6.98
C SER A 17 -37.27 13.62 6.22
N ALA A 18 -37.74 13.21 5.04
CA ALA A 18 -37.04 12.23 4.21
C ALA A 18 -35.65 12.74 3.75
N SER A 19 -35.53 14.04 3.47
CA SER A 19 -34.25 14.67 3.12
C SER A 19 -33.28 14.70 4.31
N ALA A 20 -33.80 14.90 5.51
CA ALA A 20 -33.01 14.85 6.75
C ALA A 20 -32.51 13.43 7.03
N ASP A 21 -33.35 12.41 6.85
CA ASP A 21 -32.96 11.00 7.02
C ASP A 21 -31.88 10.59 6.02
N PHE A 22 -32.04 10.94 4.74
CA PHE A 22 -31.02 10.70 3.73
C PHE A 22 -29.69 11.39 4.07
N SER A 23 -29.75 12.64 4.54
CA SER A 23 -28.56 13.38 5.00
C SER A 23 -27.86 12.69 6.17
N SER A 24 -28.61 12.06 7.07
CA SER A 24 -28.07 11.33 8.22
C SER A 24 -27.31 10.06 7.82
N ILE A 25 -27.82 9.29 6.85
CA ILE A 25 -27.17 8.09 6.32
C ILE A 25 -25.87 8.45 5.60
N VAL A 26 -25.93 9.44 4.71
CA VAL A 26 -24.75 9.93 3.97
C VAL A 26 -23.69 10.44 4.95
N ARG A 27 -24.09 11.18 5.98
CA ARG A 27 -23.14 11.64 7.02
C ARG A 27 -22.54 10.47 7.80
N GLY A 28 -23.33 9.44 8.07
CA GLY A 28 -22.91 8.20 8.71
C GLY A 28 -21.82 7.49 7.89
N GLU A 29 -22.07 7.24 6.61
CA GLU A 29 -21.08 6.62 5.71
C GLU A 29 -19.81 7.45 5.59
N ILE A 30 -19.93 8.78 5.45
CA ILE A 30 -18.77 9.68 5.40
C ILE A 30 -17.98 9.62 6.72
N SER A 31 -18.65 9.58 7.86
CA SER A 31 -17.98 9.51 9.17
C SER A 31 -17.20 8.21 9.35
N LEU A 32 -17.77 7.10 8.86
CA LEU A 32 -17.17 5.77 8.93
C LEU A 32 -16.00 5.66 7.94
N ALA A 33 -16.21 6.09 6.70
CA ALA A 33 -15.16 6.16 5.68
C ALA A 33 -14.00 7.05 6.15
N LYS A 34 -14.29 8.21 6.77
CA LYS A 34 -13.26 9.08 7.33
C LYS A 34 -12.49 8.42 8.47
N ALA A 35 -13.17 7.68 9.35
CA ALA A 35 -12.53 6.96 10.44
C ALA A 35 -11.63 5.82 9.92
N GLU A 36 -12.08 5.08 8.91
CA GLU A 36 -11.34 4.00 8.29
C GLU A 36 -10.14 4.50 7.49
N VAL A 37 -10.33 5.51 6.64
CA VAL A 37 -9.24 6.19 5.93
C VAL A 37 -8.24 6.78 6.92
N GLY A 38 -8.72 7.42 8.00
CA GLY A 38 -7.85 7.96 9.05
C GLY A 38 -6.98 6.88 9.72
N LYS A 39 -7.53 5.70 9.99
CA LYS A 39 -6.77 4.56 10.51
C LYS A 39 -5.76 4.04 9.48
N GLN A 40 -6.15 3.94 8.22
CA GLN A 40 -5.26 3.51 7.12
C GLN A 40 -4.10 4.48 6.92
N VAL A 41 -4.37 5.78 6.87
CA VAL A 41 -3.36 6.84 6.72
C VAL A 41 -2.37 6.82 7.89
N LYS A 42 -2.82 6.64 9.13
CA LYS A 42 -1.91 6.53 10.27
C LYS A 42 -1.01 5.31 10.18
N LYS A 43 -1.56 4.14 9.82
CA LYS A 43 -0.78 2.90 9.64
C LYS A 43 0.22 3.02 8.49
N ALA A 44 -0.24 3.53 7.34
CA ALA A 44 0.60 3.77 6.17
C ALA A 44 1.67 4.85 6.44
N GLY A 45 1.31 5.90 7.17
CA GLY A 45 2.22 6.99 7.56
C GLY A 45 3.31 6.51 8.50
N LEU A 46 2.97 5.69 9.50
CA LEU A 46 3.97 5.09 10.39
C LEU A 46 4.88 4.14 9.62
N GLY A 47 4.33 3.25 8.80
CA GLY A 47 5.12 2.34 7.96
C GLY A 47 6.05 3.07 6.99
N GLY A 48 5.54 4.13 6.34
CA GLY A 48 6.31 5.00 5.47
C GLY A 48 7.43 5.74 6.21
N ALA A 49 7.16 6.24 7.42
CA ALA A 49 8.17 6.89 8.26
C ALA A 49 9.27 5.90 8.69
N LEU A 50 8.91 4.68 9.10
CA LEU A 50 9.89 3.64 9.43
C LEU A 50 10.73 3.24 8.21
N LEU A 51 10.12 3.10 7.03
CA LEU A 51 10.84 2.79 5.80
C LEU A 51 11.77 3.94 5.38
N ALA A 52 11.34 5.19 5.53
CA ALA A 52 12.20 6.36 5.30
C ALA A 52 13.39 6.36 6.27
N ALA A 53 13.14 6.16 7.57
CA ALA A 53 14.20 6.07 8.57
C ALA A 53 15.17 4.91 8.30
N ALA A 54 14.66 3.73 7.98
CA ALA A 54 15.46 2.56 7.59
C ALA A 54 16.28 2.86 6.33
N GLY A 55 15.73 3.58 5.36
CA GLY A 55 16.45 4.02 4.16
C GLY A 55 17.62 4.94 4.49
N VAL A 56 17.42 5.92 5.40
CA VAL A 56 18.51 6.81 5.85
C VAL A 56 19.60 6.03 6.59
N VAL A 57 19.21 5.12 7.49
CA VAL A 57 20.17 4.27 8.22
C VAL A 57 20.94 3.39 7.24
N ALA A 58 20.25 2.72 6.30
CA ALA A 58 20.89 1.89 5.29
C ALA A 58 21.85 2.69 4.41
N PHE A 59 21.45 3.90 3.98
CA PHE A 59 22.31 4.79 3.22
C PHE A 59 23.59 5.17 3.99
N TYR A 60 23.47 5.49 5.28
CA TYR A 60 24.63 5.83 6.10
C TYR A 60 25.51 4.60 6.40
N SER A 61 24.92 3.42 6.58
CA SER A 61 25.65 2.16 6.79
C SER A 61 26.52 1.76 5.60
N VAL A 62 26.14 2.12 4.37
CA VAL A 62 26.95 1.87 3.17
C VAL A 62 28.35 2.49 3.29
N TYR A 63 28.46 3.69 3.88
CA TYR A 63 29.76 4.31 4.15
C TYR A 63 30.64 3.44 5.07
N PHE A 64 30.06 2.95 6.17
CA PHE A 64 30.78 2.09 7.12
C PHE A 64 31.17 0.72 6.54
N ILE A 65 30.35 0.15 5.65
CA ILE A 65 30.69 -1.09 4.95
C ILE A 65 31.96 -0.87 4.11
N PHE A 66 32.05 0.24 3.37
CA PHE A 66 33.23 0.51 2.55
C PHE A 66 34.49 0.79 3.36
N THR A 67 34.38 1.49 4.50
CA THR A 67 35.53 1.65 5.40
C THR A 67 35.97 0.31 6.00
N THR A 68 35.02 -0.57 6.34
CA THR A 68 35.32 -1.91 6.84
C THR A 68 36.03 -2.77 5.79
N ILE A 69 35.58 -2.71 4.53
CA ILE A 69 36.25 -3.42 3.42
C ILE A 69 37.66 -2.86 3.20
N ALA A 70 37.83 -1.53 3.22
CA ALA A 70 39.13 -0.91 3.03
C ALA A 70 40.12 -1.29 4.14
N GLU A 71 39.70 -1.27 5.40
CA GLU A 71 40.52 -1.72 6.54
C GLU A 71 40.77 -3.24 6.51
N GLY A 72 39.82 -4.04 6.00
CA GLY A 72 40.02 -5.47 5.76
C GLY A 72 41.08 -5.76 4.70
N ILE A 73 41.10 -4.99 3.59
CA ILE A 73 42.15 -5.08 2.56
C ILE A 73 43.49 -4.59 3.13
N GLN A 74 43.46 -3.54 3.97
CA GLN A 74 44.64 -3.04 4.64
C GLN A 74 45.31 -4.11 5.52
N ALA A 75 44.51 -4.93 6.21
CA ALA A 75 44.99 -6.03 7.02
C ALA A 75 45.76 -7.11 6.23
N LEU A 76 45.64 -7.14 4.89
CA LEU A 76 46.41 -8.03 4.01
C LEU A 76 47.83 -7.49 3.71
N GLY A 77 48.24 -6.39 4.33
CA GLY A 77 49.57 -5.79 4.18
C GLY A 77 49.68 -4.77 3.05
N LEU A 78 48.57 -4.39 2.41
CA LEU A 78 48.57 -3.27 1.48
C LEU A 78 48.79 -1.94 2.24
N PRO A 79 49.23 -0.87 1.58
CA PRO A 79 49.27 0.46 2.19
C PRO A 79 47.87 1.10 2.21
N ARG A 80 47.55 1.86 3.27
CA ARG A 80 46.18 2.37 3.51
C ARG A 80 45.59 3.10 2.31
N TRP A 81 46.34 4.00 1.70
CA TRP A 81 45.89 4.75 0.52
C TRP A 81 45.47 3.84 -0.65
N LEU A 82 46.16 2.72 -0.88
CA LEU A 82 45.87 1.80 -1.98
C LEU A 82 44.60 0.98 -1.71
N SER A 83 44.40 0.56 -0.46
CA SER A 83 43.20 -0.15 -0.01
C SER A 83 41.94 0.69 -0.25
N PHE A 84 41.95 1.97 0.14
CA PHE A 84 40.85 2.89 -0.12
C PHE A 84 40.66 3.20 -1.61
N LEU A 85 41.74 3.26 -2.40
CA LEU A 85 41.67 3.48 -3.85
C LEU A 85 40.95 2.32 -4.56
N ILE A 86 41.27 1.07 -4.21
CA ILE A 86 40.63 -0.13 -4.78
C ILE A 86 39.13 -0.12 -4.49
N VAL A 87 38.73 0.16 -3.25
CA VAL A 87 37.31 0.25 -2.86
C VAL A 87 36.60 1.39 -3.61
N THR A 88 37.28 2.51 -3.82
CA THR A 88 36.72 3.65 -4.59
C THR A 88 36.42 3.26 -6.04
N VAL A 89 37.35 2.57 -6.71
CA VAL A 89 37.14 2.08 -8.07
C VAL A 89 35.98 1.08 -8.13
N LEU A 90 35.91 0.15 -7.16
CA LEU A 90 34.79 -0.79 -7.03
C LEU A 90 33.45 -0.05 -6.87
N MET A 91 33.40 1.00 -6.03
CA MET A 91 32.20 1.82 -5.86
C MET A 91 31.78 2.53 -7.14
N LEU A 92 32.72 3.10 -7.90
CA LEU A 92 32.39 3.76 -9.17
C LEU A 92 31.80 2.78 -10.18
N LEU A 93 32.30 1.53 -10.23
CA LEU A 93 31.72 0.48 -11.06
C LEU A 93 30.29 0.14 -10.62
N VAL A 94 30.06 -0.06 -9.33
CA VAL A 94 28.73 -0.33 -8.77
C VAL A 94 27.78 0.83 -9.07
N ALA A 95 28.21 2.08 -8.81
CA ALA A 95 27.44 3.28 -9.08
C ALA A 95 27.09 3.43 -10.56
N ALA A 96 28.03 3.15 -11.47
CA ALA A 96 27.79 3.17 -12.91
C ALA A 96 26.71 2.14 -13.32
N VAL A 97 26.76 0.93 -12.77
CA VAL A 97 25.74 -0.11 -13.03
C VAL A 97 24.38 0.30 -12.48
N LEU A 98 24.30 0.79 -11.23
CA LEU A 98 23.04 1.26 -10.65
C LEU A 98 22.47 2.46 -11.42
N ALA A 99 23.29 3.43 -11.78
CA ALA A 99 22.88 4.58 -12.59
C ALA A 99 22.35 4.13 -13.95
N TRP A 100 23.03 3.20 -14.61
CA TRP A 100 22.59 2.66 -15.89
C TRP A 100 21.25 1.92 -15.77
N LEU A 101 21.07 1.10 -14.73
CA LEU A 101 19.83 0.39 -14.44
C LEU A 101 18.70 1.37 -14.10
N GLY A 102 19.00 2.40 -13.31
CA GLY A 102 18.07 3.47 -12.94
C GLY A 102 17.61 4.24 -14.18
N ILE A 103 18.52 4.66 -15.05
CA ILE A 103 18.20 5.34 -16.32
C ILE A 103 17.36 4.43 -17.21
N ARG A 104 17.69 3.13 -17.31
CA ARG A 104 16.87 2.17 -18.07
C ARG A 104 15.45 2.06 -17.52
N ARG A 105 15.29 2.02 -16.19
CA ARG A 105 13.97 1.94 -15.57
C ARG A 105 13.18 3.23 -15.74
N MET A 106 13.81 4.39 -15.58
CA MET A 106 13.17 5.68 -15.83
C MET A 106 12.73 5.85 -17.29
N LYS A 107 13.48 5.30 -18.24
CA LYS A 107 13.08 5.29 -19.67
C LYS A 107 11.86 4.41 -19.97
N THR A 108 11.56 3.42 -19.12
CA THR A 108 10.39 2.53 -19.28
C THR A 108 9.14 3.09 -18.59
N VAL A 109 9.29 4.00 -17.64
CA VAL A 109 8.16 4.63 -16.96
C VAL A 109 7.72 5.82 -17.81
N GLU A 110 6.62 5.67 -18.56
CA GLU A 110 6.00 6.81 -19.25
C GLU A 110 5.62 7.88 -18.20
N PRO A 111 6.18 9.10 -18.28
CA PRO A 111 6.10 10.10 -17.21
C PRO A 111 4.73 10.78 -17.08
N THR A 112 3.66 10.22 -17.63
CA THR A 112 2.33 10.80 -17.51
C THR A 112 1.30 9.69 -17.57
N PRO A 113 0.40 9.55 -16.57
CA PRO A 113 -0.80 8.76 -16.75
C PRO A 113 -1.71 9.56 -17.71
N ALA A 114 -1.36 9.58 -18.99
CA ALA A 114 -2.01 10.39 -20.01
C ALA A 114 -3.52 10.15 -20.00
N LYS A 115 -3.92 8.88 -19.81
CA LYS A 115 -5.32 8.47 -19.66
C LYS A 115 -5.99 8.97 -18.38
N ALA A 116 -5.27 9.11 -17.27
CA ALA A 116 -5.82 9.63 -16.01
C ALA A 116 -6.02 11.15 -16.07
N ILE A 117 -5.10 11.87 -16.73
CA ILE A 117 -5.22 13.32 -16.95
C ILE A 117 -6.32 13.63 -17.98
N GLU A 118 -6.43 12.83 -19.05
CA GLU A 118 -7.47 12.96 -20.06
C GLU A 118 -8.86 12.72 -19.47
N SER A 119 -9.02 11.66 -18.66
CA SER A 119 -10.28 11.37 -17.97
C SER A 119 -10.67 12.46 -16.97
N THR A 120 -9.74 13.00 -16.18
CA THR A 120 -10.04 14.14 -15.29
C THR A 120 -10.40 15.41 -16.07
N LYS A 121 -9.72 15.71 -17.17
CA LYS A 121 -10.07 16.84 -18.06
C LYS A 121 -11.47 16.66 -18.65
N ALA A 122 -11.81 15.45 -19.10
CA ALA A 122 -13.13 15.13 -19.65
C ALA A 122 -14.24 15.26 -18.60
N THR A 123 -14.01 14.82 -17.36
CA THR A 123 -14.97 14.99 -16.25
C THR A 123 -15.19 16.46 -15.90
N VAL A 124 -14.12 17.26 -15.83
CA VAL A 124 -14.22 18.71 -15.55
C VAL A 124 -14.91 19.45 -16.71
N ALA A 125 -14.62 19.06 -17.96
CA ALA A 125 -15.29 19.61 -19.13
C ALA A 125 -16.78 19.26 -19.16
N GLY A 126 -17.15 18.00 -18.85
CA GLY A 126 -18.54 17.57 -18.73
C GLY A 126 -19.28 18.31 -17.60
N LEU A 127 -18.62 18.56 -16.47
CA LEU A 127 -19.21 19.30 -15.36
C LEU A 127 -19.39 20.79 -15.69
N LYS A 128 -18.43 21.42 -16.40
CA LYS A 128 -18.56 22.78 -16.91
C LYS A 128 -19.65 22.90 -17.98
N ALA A 129 -19.78 21.91 -18.87
CA ALA A 129 -20.84 21.90 -19.88
C ALA A 129 -22.23 21.77 -19.23
N ALA A 130 -22.36 20.93 -18.20
CA ALA A 130 -23.59 20.75 -17.42
C ALA A 130 -23.97 22.00 -16.62
N VAL A 131 -22.99 22.74 -16.09
CA VAL A 131 -23.26 24.01 -15.37
C VAL A 131 -23.59 25.18 -16.31
N ALA A 132 -23.01 25.18 -17.52
CA ALA A 132 -23.24 26.22 -18.52
C ALA A 132 -24.57 26.04 -19.27
N ASN A 133 -25.08 24.80 -19.37
CA ASN A 133 -26.36 24.49 -20.00
C ASN A 133 -27.24 23.63 -19.06
N PRO A 134 -27.86 24.23 -18.03
CA PRO A 134 -28.63 23.51 -17.00
C PRO A 134 -29.95 22.86 -17.49
N GLY A 135 -30.12 22.60 -18.79
CA GLY A 135 -31.34 22.04 -19.38
C GLY A 135 -31.15 20.89 -20.38
N THR A 136 -29.92 20.49 -20.74
CA THR A 136 -29.67 19.46 -21.76
C THR A 136 -29.19 18.13 -21.16
N VAL A 137 -29.78 17.71 -20.04
CA VAL A 137 -29.60 16.34 -19.55
C VAL A 137 -30.54 15.46 -20.37
N THR A 138 -30.09 15.01 -21.53
CA THR A 138 -30.71 13.85 -22.19
C THR A 138 -30.56 12.67 -21.23
N PRO A 139 -31.64 12.10 -20.70
CA PRO A 139 -31.53 10.95 -19.81
C PRO A 139 -30.81 9.82 -20.57
N ALA A 140 -29.81 9.21 -19.94
CA ALA A 140 -29.20 8.00 -20.47
C ALA A 140 -30.30 6.97 -20.80
N PRO A 141 -30.25 6.27 -21.95
CA PRO A 141 -31.25 5.27 -22.30
C PRO A 141 -31.39 4.28 -21.14
N ARG A 142 -32.59 4.18 -20.56
CA ARG A 142 -32.86 3.19 -19.51
C ARG A 142 -32.50 1.81 -20.07
N PRO A 143 -31.74 0.98 -19.35
CA PRO A 143 -31.58 -0.42 -19.73
C PRO A 143 -32.99 -1.02 -19.73
N VAL A 144 -33.44 -1.49 -20.90
CA VAL A 144 -34.69 -2.23 -21.00
C VAL A 144 -34.43 -3.56 -20.28
N VAL A 145 -34.91 -3.68 -19.05
CA VAL A 145 -34.89 -4.95 -18.31
C VAL A 145 -35.73 -5.93 -19.12
N ARG A 146 -35.06 -6.81 -19.87
CA ARG A 146 -35.72 -7.91 -20.57
C ARG A 146 -36.22 -8.87 -19.49
N GLY A 147 -37.54 -9.01 -19.38
CA GLY A 147 -38.18 -9.96 -18.48
C GLY A 147 -37.68 -11.39 -18.71
N PRO A 148 -37.90 -12.30 -17.74
CA PRO A 148 -37.34 -13.64 -17.77
C PRO A 148 -37.75 -14.37 -19.05
N ALA A 149 -36.76 -14.76 -19.84
CA ALA A 149 -36.98 -15.61 -21.01
C ALA A 149 -37.67 -16.91 -20.56
N GLY A 150 -38.72 -17.29 -21.28
CA GLY A 150 -39.46 -18.54 -21.05
C GLY A 150 -38.57 -19.79 -21.12
N PRO A 151 -39.07 -20.94 -20.65
CA PRO A 151 -38.29 -22.16 -20.49
C PRO A 151 -38.00 -22.77 -21.86
N GLY A 152 -36.78 -22.57 -22.38
CA GLY A 152 -36.43 -23.20 -23.68
C GLY A 152 -35.01 -23.02 -24.23
N ALA A 153 -34.08 -22.35 -23.53
CA ALA A 153 -32.76 -22.05 -24.11
C ALA A 153 -31.60 -22.32 -23.14
N ARG A 154 -31.49 -23.55 -22.63
CA ARG A 154 -30.34 -24.03 -21.82
C ARG A 154 -29.54 -25.16 -22.48
N ALA A 155 -29.64 -25.29 -23.80
CA ALA A 155 -28.78 -26.17 -24.57
C ALA A 155 -27.90 -25.30 -25.50
N ALA A 156 -26.61 -25.60 -25.53
CA ALA A 156 -25.54 -24.94 -26.30
C ALA A 156 -24.98 -23.64 -25.70
N VAL A 157 -24.07 -23.78 -24.72
CA VAL A 157 -22.64 -23.46 -24.90
C VAL A 157 -21.96 -23.69 -23.55
N SER A 158 -21.20 -24.76 -23.37
CA SER A 158 -19.75 -24.66 -23.13
C SER A 158 -19.16 -26.06 -23.16
N ALA A 159 -18.80 -26.51 -24.36
CA ALA A 159 -17.79 -27.53 -24.58
C ALA A 159 -16.62 -26.84 -25.30
N SER A 160 -15.59 -26.44 -24.55
CA SER A 160 -14.25 -26.19 -25.10
C SER A 160 -13.20 -26.25 -23.97
N THR A 161 -12.93 -27.49 -23.62
CA THR A 161 -11.67 -28.14 -23.25
C THR A 161 -10.36 -27.34 -23.31
N ALA A 162 -9.67 -27.40 -22.16
CA ALA A 162 -8.24 -27.64 -21.93
C ALA A 162 -7.19 -26.53 -22.14
N LYS A 163 -6.39 -26.31 -21.09
CA LYS A 163 -4.98 -26.79 -20.94
C LYS A 163 -4.38 -26.22 -19.65
N ALA A 164 -4.35 -26.95 -18.54
CA ALA A 164 -3.27 -27.83 -18.06
C ALA A 164 -1.94 -27.10 -17.73
N ALA A 165 -1.60 -27.03 -16.42
CA ALA A 165 -0.25 -27.17 -15.81
C ALA A 165 -0.33 -26.71 -14.34
N ALA A 166 -0.35 -27.60 -13.35
CA ALA A 166 0.79 -28.30 -12.74
C ALA A 166 1.32 -27.61 -11.47
N THR A 167 0.94 -28.15 -10.30
CA THR A 167 1.80 -28.32 -9.11
C THR A 167 2.83 -29.43 -9.40
N PRO A 168 4.02 -29.53 -8.74
CA PRO A 168 4.09 -29.71 -7.28
C PRO A 168 5.41 -29.29 -6.55
N THR A 169 5.39 -29.46 -5.22
CA THR A 169 6.47 -30.01 -4.36
C THR A 169 7.48 -29.12 -3.60
N SER A 170 7.64 -29.55 -2.33
CA SER A 170 8.73 -29.38 -1.32
C SER A 170 8.75 -28.11 -0.49
N ALA A 171 8.44 -28.15 0.83
CA ALA A 171 9.25 -28.72 1.94
C ALA A 171 10.49 -27.84 2.21
N ALA A 172 10.88 -27.44 3.42
CA ALA A 172 10.56 -27.84 4.79
C ALA A 172 11.12 -26.77 5.75
N SER A 173 10.93 -27.01 7.06
CA SER A 173 11.84 -26.64 8.16
C SER A 173 11.63 -25.23 8.75
N SER A 174 10.98 -25.14 9.92
CA SER A 174 11.58 -25.08 11.28
C SER A 174 11.95 -23.63 11.66
N ALA A 175 11.77 -23.08 12.86
CA ALA A 175 11.23 -23.54 14.14
C ALA A 175 10.72 -22.28 14.88
N SER A 176 9.63 -22.42 15.63
CA SER A 176 9.22 -21.46 16.66
C SER A 176 9.94 -21.75 17.98
N ALA A 177 10.21 -20.67 18.70
CA ALA A 177 10.85 -20.51 20.01
C ALA A 177 10.03 -21.11 21.20
N PRO A 178 10.21 -20.68 22.48
CA PRO A 178 11.34 -20.76 23.42
C PRO A 178 10.92 -21.40 24.78
N ALA A 179 11.77 -21.23 25.82
CA ALA A 179 11.56 -21.49 27.27
C ALA A 179 11.83 -22.93 27.75
N ALA A 180 12.25 -23.23 28.97
CA ALA A 180 12.91 -22.57 30.10
C ALA A 180 13.10 -23.69 31.16
N SER A 181 14.19 -23.69 31.93
CA SER A 181 14.42 -24.33 33.27
C SER A 181 15.91 -24.69 33.39
N SER A 182 16.70 -24.02 34.24
CA SER A 182 16.82 -24.12 35.70
C SER A 182 17.59 -25.36 36.19
N SER A 183 18.86 -25.17 36.51
CA SER A 183 19.62 -25.83 37.60
C SER A 183 20.89 -24.99 37.81
N ALA A 184 20.98 -24.17 38.87
CA ALA A 184 21.41 -24.56 40.21
C ALA A 184 22.80 -25.21 40.24
N SER A 185 23.85 -24.44 40.56
CA SER A 185 24.43 -24.47 41.92
C SER A 185 25.70 -23.60 42.07
N PRO A 186 26.06 -23.23 43.32
CA PRO A 186 26.99 -22.15 43.65
C PRO A 186 28.36 -22.66 44.11
N SER A 187 29.39 -21.83 43.99
CA SER A 187 30.63 -21.99 44.74
C SER A 187 31.20 -20.60 45.13
N ALA A 188 31.10 -20.34 46.42
CA ALA A 188 31.83 -19.31 47.16
C ALA A 188 33.35 -19.55 47.04
N THR A 189 34.24 -18.56 47.13
CA THR A 189 34.66 -17.85 48.35
C THR A 189 35.81 -16.90 47.95
N PRO A 190 35.99 -15.72 48.58
CA PRO A 190 36.91 -14.66 48.13
C PRO A 190 38.36 -14.85 48.62
N ASP A 191 39.34 -14.31 47.87
CA ASP A 191 40.74 -14.24 48.32
C ASP A 191 41.20 -12.77 48.49
N PRO A 192 41.51 -12.35 49.73
CA PRO A 192 42.02 -11.04 50.06
C PRO A 192 43.56 -10.98 49.91
N THR A 193 44.02 -10.63 48.70
CA THR A 193 45.31 -9.96 48.52
C THR A 193 45.03 -8.49 48.19
N ARG A 194 44.67 -7.67 49.18
CA ARG A 194 45.55 -7.18 50.25
C ARG A 194 46.53 -6.19 49.64
N ASP A 195 46.13 -4.93 49.77
CA ASP A 195 46.98 -3.76 49.77
C ASP A 195 48.34 -4.08 50.43
N ALA A 196 49.39 -3.92 49.64
CA ALA A 196 50.78 -3.76 50.06
C ALA A 196 51.48 -2.91 49.00
#